data_AF-A0A2S6Q552-F1
#
_entry.id   AF-A0A2S6Q552-F1
#
_cell.length_a   1.000
_cell.length_b   1.000
_cell.length_c   1.000
_cell.angle_alpha   90.00
_cell.angle_beta   90.00
_cell.angle_gamma   90.00
#
_symmetry.space_group_name_H-M   'P 1'
#
loop_
_entity.id
_entity.type
_entity.pdbx_description
1 polymer ?
#
loop_
_entity_poly.entity_id
_entity_poly.type
_entity_poly.pdbx_seq_one_letter_code
_entity_poly.pdbx_strand_id
1 'polypeptide(L)'
;MLLENPDRPIIHIGDRFSWAYKRDQVLIKWNRHPHSTVEQLLKKLEVEESVFIDFASFVLAQGLELVVVDLLSKKGFIVKQVTADSTSYSVEKAA
;
A
#
# COMPACT_ATOMS: atom_id res chain seq x y z
N MET A 1 13.81 10.22 -3.86
CA MET A 1 13.43 10.16 -2.43
C MET A 1 13.97 8.88 -1.84
N LEU A 2 14.81 9.01 -0.81
CA LEU A 2 15.36 7.88 -0.07
C LEU A 2 14.30 7.37 0.90
N LEU A 3 13.91 6.10 0.76
CA LEU A 3 13.08 5.41 1.75
C LEU A 3 13.91 5.31 3.03
N GLU A 4 13.38 5.78 4.15
CA GLU A 4 14.07 5.79 5.46
C GLU A 4 14.40 4.39 6.02
N ASN A 5 14.11 3.32 5.27
CA ASN A 5 14.62 1.97 5.52
C ASN A 5 14.63 1.20 4.19
N PRO A 6 15.80 0.91 3.58
CA PRO A 6 15.88 0.16 2.32
C PRO A 6 15.41 -1.29 2.45
N ASP A 7 15.34 -1.83 3.67
CA ASP A 7 14.92 -3.21 3.94
C ASP A 7 13.40 -3.37 4.18
N ARG A 8 12.63 -2.28 4.26
CA ARG A 8 11.18 -2.39 4.46
C ARG A 8 10.49 -2.85 3.17
N PRO A 9 9.64 -3.89 3.22
CA PRO A 9 8.91 -4.34 2.04
C PRO A 9 8.05 -3.23 1.46
N ILE A 10 8.06 -3.10 0.13
CA ILE A 10 7.19 -2.17 -0.58
C ILE A 10 6.11 -2.96 -1.32
N ILE A 11 4.86 -2.67 -0.99
CA ILE A 11 3.66 -3.21 -1.61
C ILE A 11 3.10 -2.17 -2.57
N HIS A 12 2.87 -2.57 -3.81
CA HIS A 12 2.34 -1.69 -4.86
C HIS A 12 0.88 -2.04 -5.11
N ILE A 13 0.00 -1.04 -5.05
CA ILE A 13 -1.42 -1.21 -5.35
C ILE A 13 -1.73 -0.51 -6.66
N GLY A 14 -2.10 -1.28 -7.69
CA GLY A 14 -2.29 -0.76 -9.03
C GLY A 14 -2.65 -1.82 -10.05
N ASP A 15 -2.60 -1.47 -11.33
CA ASP A 15 -2.80 -2.40 -12.43
C ASP A 15 -1.44 -2.86 -12.99
N ARG A 16 -1.46 -3.87 -13.85
CA ARG A 16 -0.24 -4.45 -14.43
C ARG A 16 0.47 -3.47 -15.37
N PHE A 17 -0.26 -2.52 -15.97
CA PHE A 17 0.26 -1.56 -16.94
C PHE A 17 1.05 -0.44 -16.28
N SER A 18 0.62 -0.03 -15.09
CA SER A 18 1.27 1.00 -14.30
C SER A 18 2.69 0.60 -13.88
N TRP A 19 3.05 -0.69 -13.90
CA TRP A 19 4.23 -1.18 -13.18
C TRP A 19 5.04 -2.27 -13.88
N ALA A 20 5.03 -2.32 -15.22
CA ALA A 20 5.76 -3.31 -16.03
C ALA A 20 7.29 -3.41 -15.73
N TYR A 21 7.87 -2.47 -14.98
CA TYR A 21 9.32 -2.37 -14.73
C TYR A 21 9.76 -2.72 -13.30
N LYS A 22 8.87 -3.01 -12.35
CA LYS A 22 9.23 -3.29 -10.96
C LYS A 22 9.12 -4.80 -10.64
N ARG A 23 10.22 -5.55 -10.87
CA ARG A 23 10.24 -7.03 -10.76
C ARG A 23 10.39 -7.57 -9.33
N ASP A 24 11.00 -6.82 -8.42
CA ASP A 24 11.33 -7.29 -7.07
C ASP A 24 10.31 -6.84 -5.99
N GLN A 25 9.09 -6.50 -6.40
CA GLN A 25 8.10 -5.85 -5.54
C GLN A 25 6.76 -6.58 -5.54
N VAL A 26 6.06 -6.54 -4.40
CA VAL A 26 4.76 -7.22 -4.26
C VAL A 26 3.68 -6.36 -4.91
N LEU A 27 3.11 -6.83 -6.01
CA LEU A 27 1.99 -6.18 -6.69
C LEU A 27 0.65 -6.76 -6.22
N ILE A 28 -0.20 -5.91 -5.64
CA ILE A 28 -1.61 -6.21 -5.41
C ILE A 28 -2.41 -5.55 -6.53
N LYS A 29 -3.05 -6.36 -7.36
CA LYS A 29 -3.87 -5.86 -8.46
C LYS A 29 -5.12 -5.19 -7.92
N TRP A 30 -5.32 -3.93 -8.29
CA TRP A 30 -6.60 -3.27 -8.08
C TRP A 30 -7.67 -3.92 -8.98
N ASN A 31 -8.70 -4.52 -8.38
CA ASN A 31 -9.76 -5.25 -9.10
C ASN A 31 -11.15 -4.59 -9.01
N ARG A 32 -11.22 -3.27 -8.74
CA ARG A 32 -12.46 -2.50 -8.48
C ARG A 32 -13.23 -2.91 -7.21
N HIS A 33 -12.76 -3.92 -6.48
CA HIS A 33 -13.34 -4.35 -5.19
C HIS A 33 -12.35 -4.04 -4.04
N PRO A 34 -12.51 -2.91 -3.33
CA PRO A 34 -11.57 -2.47 -2.29
C PRO A 34 -11.34 -3.52 -1.21
N HIS A 35 -12.39 -4.21 -0.76
CA HIS A 35 -12.29 -5.25 0.27
C HIS A 35 -11.33 -6.40 -0.11
N SER A 36 -11.40 -6.88 -1.35
CA SER A 36 -10.51 -7.95 -1.85
C SER A 36 -9.05 -7.50 -1.94
N THR A 37 -8.82 -6.22 -2.24
CA THR A 37 -7.47 -5.62 -2.25
C THR A 37 -6.92 -5.53 -0.82
N VAL A 38 -7.74 -5.09 0.13
CA VAL A 38 -7.35 -5.00 1.54
C VAL A 38 -7.11 -6.38 2.16
N GLU A 39 -7.91 -7.40 1.84
CA GLU A 39 -7.66 -8.77 2.33
C GLU A 39 -6.32 -9.33 1.83
N GLN A 40 -5.96 -9.08 0.57
CA GLN A 40 -4.64 -9.46 0.04
C GLN A 40 -3.52 -8.70 0.75
N LEU A 41 -3.74 -7.43 1.06
CA LEU A 41 -2.80 -6.59 1.79
C LEU A 41 -2.62 -7.09 3.24
N LEU A 42 -3.72 -7.44 3.93
CA LEU A 42 -3.68 -7.97 5.29
C LEU A 42 -2.91 -9.29 5.37
N LYS A 43 -3.11 -10.21 4.42
CA LYS A 43 -2.34 -11.46 4.35
C LYS A 43 -0.83 -11.22 4.20
N LYS A 44 -0.43 -10.10 3.59
CA LYS A 44 0.99 -9.70 3.47
C LYS A 44 1.49 -9.04 4.76
N LEU A 45 0.68 -8.15 5.33
CA LEU A 45 0.93 -7.49 6.62
C LEU A 45 0.94 -8.45 7.81
N GLU A 46 0.33 -9.64 7.71
CA GLU A 46 0.43 -10.64 8.79
C GLU A 46 1.87 -11.10 9.01
N VAL A 47 2.65 -11.24 7.92
CA VAL A 47 4.04 -11.70 7.93
C VAL A 47 5.02 -10.58 8.27
N GLU A 48 4.72 -9.36 7.84
CA GLU A 48 5.62 -8.20 7.95
C GLU A 48 5.16 -7.23 9.05
N GLU A 49 6.05 -6.78 9.95
CA GLU A 49 5.71 -5.85 11.03
C GLU A 49 5.50 -4.41 10.54
N SER A 50 6.17 -4.03 9.44
CA SER A 50 6.08 -2.71 8.82
C SER A 50 6.28 -2.82 7.32
N VAL A 51 5.46 -2.11 6.54
CA VAL A 51 5.57 -2.06 5.07
C VAL A 51 5.35 -0.64 4.55
N PHE A 52 5.88 -0.37 3.35
CA PHE A 52 5.47 0.78 2.56
C PHE A 52 4.43 0.35 1.53
N ILE A 53 3.38 1.15 1.37
CA ILE A 53 2.38 0.97 0.32
C ILE A 53 2.54 2.11 -0.68
N ASP A 54 2.67 1.80 -1.96
CA ASP A 54 2.72 2.77 -3.05
C ASP A 54 1.50 2.58 -3.98
N PHE A 55 0.74 3.65 -4.19
CA PHE A 55 -0.48 3.62 -5.01
C PHE A 55 -0.21 4.14 -6.41
N ALA A 56 -0.72 3.43 -7.42
CA ALA A 56 -0.70 3.90 -8.80
C ALA A 56 -1.55 5.16 -8.99
N SER A 57 -1.15 6.04 -9.92
CA SER A 57 -1.83 7.31 -10.17
C SER A 57 -3.32 7.18 -10.49
N PHE A 58 -3.75 6.10 -11.16
CA PHE A 58 -5.17 5.89 -11.45
C PHE A 58 -5.99 5.47 -10.21
N VAL A 59 -5.35 4.86 -9.22
CA VAL A 59 -5.98 4.50 -7.93
C VAL A 59 -6.19 5.78 -7.12
N LEU A 60 -5.18 6.66 -7.11
CA LEU A 60 -5.23 7.98 -6.50
C LEU A 60 -6.28 8.89 -7.14
N ALA A 61 -6.37 8.91 -8.47
CA ALA A 61 -7.36 9.72 -9.18
C ALA A 61 -8.81 9.36 -8.84
N GLN A 62 -9.05 8.17 -8.26
CA GLN A 62 -10.35 7.70 -7.82
C GLN A 62 -10.55 7.83 -6.29
N GLY A 63 -9.57 8.36 -5.55
CA GLY A 63 -9.61 8.49 -4.08
C GLY A 63 -9.65 7.15 -3.34
N LEU A 64 -9.17 6.09 -3.96
CA LEU A 64 -9.29 4.72 -3.46
C LEU A 64 -8.23 4.37 -2.40
N GLU A 65 -7.11 5.08 -2.40
CA GLU A 65 -6.12 5.06 -1.34
C GLU A 65 -6.75 5.39 0.01
N LEU A 66 -7.68 6.35 0.05
CA LEU A 66 -8.37 6.73 1.29
C LEU A 66 -9.22 5.59 1.83
N VAL A 67 -9.85 4.80 0.96
CA VAL A 67 -10.62 3.61 1.34
C VAL A 67 -9.71 2.54 1.94
N VAL A 68 -8.54 2.32 1.33
CA VAL A 68 -7.56 1.35 1.85
C VAL A 68 -7.00 1.81 3.20
N VAL A 69 -6.64 3.09 3.33
CA VAL A 69 -6.14 3.71 4.56
C VAL A 69 -7.18 3.62 5.69
N ASP A 70 -8.45 3.95 5.43
CA ASP A 70 -9.54 3.83 6.40
C ASP A 70 -9.75 2.38 6.85
N LEU A 71 -9.76 1.43 5.91
CA LEU A 71 -9.93 0.01 6.23
C LEU A 71 -8.77 -0.56 7.06
N LEU A 72 -7.52 -0.19 6.75
CA LEU A 72 -6.35 -0.56 7.55
C LEU A 72 -6.41 0.05 8.96
N SER A 73 -6.79 1.32 9.06
CA SER A 73 -6.92 2.00 10.34
C SER A 73 -7.98 1.33 11.22
N LYS A 74 -9.13 0.96 10.65
CA LYS A 74 -10.18 0.16 11.32
C LYS A 74 -9.72 -1.23 11.74
N LYS A 75 -8.68 -1.77 11.11
CA LYS A 75 -8.05 -3.04 11.47
C LYS A 75 -6.95 -2.90 12.53
N GLY A 76 -6.72 -1.70 13.05
CA GLY A 76 -5.73 -1.43 14.09
C GLY A 76 -4.32 -1.18 13.56
N PHE A 77 -4.16 -0.90 12.26
CA PHE A 77 -2.86 -0.49 11.73
C PHE A 77 -2.68 1.02 11.86
N ILE A 78 -1.43 1.43 12.11
CA ILE A 78 -1.01 2.82 12.06
C ILE A 78 -0.59 3.10 10.62
N VAL A 79 -1.31 4.00 9.95
CA VAL A 79 -1.04 4.38 8.55
C VAL A 79 -0.62 5.84 8.51
N LYS A 80 0.58 6.11 7.98
CA LYS A 80 1.15 7.46 7.86
C LYS A 80 1.55 7.72 6.43
N GLN A 81 1.12 8.83 5.84
CA GLN A 81 1.61 9.24 4.53
C GLN A 81 3.09 9.62 4.64
N VAL A 82 3.94 9.14 3.72
CA VAL A 82 5.40 9.33 3.81
C VAL A 82 5.80 10.78 3.55
N THR A 83 5.14 11.45 2.60
CA THR A 83 5.23 12.91 2.40
C THR A 83 3.88 13.47 1.96
N ALA A 84 3.64 14.78 2.13
CA ALA A 84 2.35 15.42 1.83
C ALA A 84 1.91 15.24 0.35
N ASP A 85 2.87 15.16 -0.57
CA ASP A 85 2.64 15.00 -2.01
C ASP A 85 2.88 13.56 -2.50
N SER A 86 3.15 12.63 -1.58
CA SER A 86 3.53 11.26 -1.92
C SER A 86 2.32 10.37 -2.14
N THR A 87 2.46 9.51 -3.15
CA THR A 87 1.57 8.38 -3.47
C THR A 87 1.76 7.19 -2.52
N SER A 88 2.65 7.33 -1.55
CA SER A 88 3.12 6.27 -0.68
C SER A 88 2.82 6.52 0.81
N TYR A 89 2.49 5.43 1.50
CA TYR A 89 2.13 5.37 2.91
C TYR A 89 3.00 4.34 3.65
N SER A 90 3.46 4.67 4.85
CA SER A 90 4.01 3.71 5.80
C SER A 90 2.87 3.08 6.59
N VAL A 91 2.89 1.76 6.73
CA VAL A 91 1.91 0.99 7.49
C VAL A 91 2.62 0.13 8.53
N GLU A 92 2.21 0.25 9.78
CA GLU A 92 2.81 -0.40 10.94
C GLU A 92 1.69 -1.05 11.79
N LYS A 93 1.94 -2.22 12.38
CA LYS A 93 1.01 -2.80 13.36
C LYS A 93 0.98 -1.91 14.61
N ALA A 94 -0.20 -1.61 15.14
CA ALA A 94 -0.28 -1.04 16.48
C ALA A 94 0.22 -2.09 17.48
N ALA A 95 1.24 -1.73 18.26
CA ALA A 95 1.82 -2.55 19.31
C ALA A 95 0.83 -2.85 20.43
#